data_AF-A0A9D5VFJ8-F1
#
_entry.id   AF-A0A9D5VFJ8-F1
#
_cell.length_a   1.000
_cell.length_b   1.000
_cell.length_c   1.000
_cell.angle_alpha   90.00
_cell.angle_beta   90.00
_cell.angle_gamma   90.00
#
_symmetry.space_group_name_H-M   'P 1'
#
loop_
_entity.id
_entity.type
_entity.pdbx_description
1 polymer ?
#
loop_
_entity_poly.entity_id
_entity_poly.type
_entity_poly.pdbx_seq_one_letter_code
_entity_poly.pdbx_strand_id
1 'polypeptide(L)'
;MTDASHPDWNHPITLGENIWWVGTPLRDDDFQCHTYLIENGTHSILIDPGSMINFNETVRKVEEIIPFSHVRWVICQHQDPDITASLPSLDRLITRPDAAVLAHWRAIALLKHYDVKIPFQCVEKLGWHLDADGRHLTFVFTPYLHFPGAFCTFDVRSGILFSSDLFGGFTEEWQLFAKDESYFHAMRPFHEHYMPSQTILFDGLTKLSPLPIRMIAPQHGSIIPEHLVRFMVEHLKELDCGLFSLAQSTTDIQRLSKLNLLLRQFFKDLVFTKEFRAILEALAHLAGQMLPLERLDIHWLVEEGHYLLWSPEFHYHRRQEPPPSEIIPLFSESNNPSDWSVRGFYLCILEQEGKPALVLHLRDAENGIIRGLAVFRLSKAVIL
;
A
#
# COMPACT_ATOMS: atom_id res chain seq x y z
N MET A 1 10.08 -39.70 -8.66
CA MET A 1 10.49 -38.29 -8.68
C MET A 1 9.33 -37.52 -9.28
N THR A 2 8.48 -36.95 -8.43
CA THR A 2 7.40 -36.05 -8.85
C THR A 2 8.05 -34.79 -9.39
N ASP A 3 7.65 -34.41 -10.59
CA ASP A 3 8.07 -33.18 -11.25
C ASP A 3 7.67 -31.99 -10.38
N ALA A 4 8.66 -31.29 -9.80
CA ALA A 4 8.43 -30.14 -8.93
C ALA A 4 7.84 -28.93 -9.69
N SER A 5 7.70 -29.02 -11.03
CA SER A 5 7.11 -27.94 -11.84
C SER A 5 5.59 -27.89 -11.78
N HIS A 6 4.90 -28.97 -11.38
CA HIS A 6 3.44 -29.03 -11.24
C HIS A 6 3.05 -29.88 -10.02
N PRO A 7 3.02 -29.29 -8.81
CA PRO A 7 2.60 -30.05 -7.64
C PRO A 7 1.13 -30.47 -7.78
N ASP A 8 0.82 -31.69 -7.35
CA ASP A 8 -0.57 -32.19 -7.36
C ASP A 8 -1.38 -31.45 -6.30
N TRP A 9 -2.13 -30.45 -6.75
CA TRP A 9 -2.97 -29.62 -5.89
C TRP A 9 -4.15 -30.39 -5.28
N ASN A 10 -4.36 -31.67 -5.59
CA ASN A 10 -5.39 -32.47 -4.91
C ASN A 10 -4.95 -32.96 -3.53
N HIS A 11 -3.66 -32.89 -3.22
CA HIS A 11 -3.12 -33.33 -1.93
C HIS A 11 -2.49 -32.15 -1.17
N PRO A 12 -2.28 -32.31 0.15
CA PRO A 12 -1.52 -31.33 0.90
C PRO A 12 -0.09 -31.23 0.39
N ILE A 13 0.46 -30.01 0.37
CA ILE A 13 1.83 -29.76 -0.10
C ILE A 13 2.69 -29.39 1.10
N THR A 14 3.78 -30.13 1.33
CA THR A 14 4.72 -29.82 2.40
C THR A 14 5.54 -28.56 2.07
N LEU A 15 5.62 -27.64 3.04
CA LEU A 15 6.47 -26.43 2.96
C LEU A 15 7.74 -26.59 3.81
N GLY A 16 7.79 -27.61 4.67
CA GLY A 16 8.85 -27.87 5.63
C GLY A 16 8.41 -28.94 6.63
N GLU A 17 9.25 -29.19 7.62
CA GLU A 17 8.97 -30.20 8.66
C GLU A 17 7.68 -29.87 9.42
N ASN A 18 6.66 -30.71 9.19
CA ASN A 18 5.32 -30.62 9.77
C ASN A 18 4.59 -29.30 9.45
N ILE A 19 4.85 -28.71 8.28
CA ILE A 19 4.13 -27.54 7.78
C ILE A 19 3.57 -27.85 6.40
N TRP A 20 2.29 -27.56 6.23
CA TRP A 20 1.52 -27.97 5.08
C TRP A 20 0.73 -26.79 4.52
N TRP A 21 0.75 -26.65 3.20
CA TRP A 21 -0.28 -25.91 2.48
C TRP A 21 -1.47 -26.83 2.23
N VAL A 22 -2.64 -26.40 2.70
CA VAL A 22 -3.93 -27.11 2.59
C VAL A 22 -4.98 -26.25 1.87
N GLY A 23 -4.54 -25.23 1.12
CA GLY A 23 -5.37 -24.44 0.22
C GLY A 23 -5.70 -25.19 -1.07
N THR A 24 -6.55 -24.61 -1.91
CA THR A 24 -6.89 -25.14 -3.25
C THR A 24 -6.95 -23.96 -4.22
N PRO A 25 -6.38 -24.07 -5.43
CA PRO A 25 -6.42 -22.95 -6.35
C PRO A 25 -7.84 -22.72 -6.84
N LEU A 26 -8.24 -21.47 -6.85
CA LEU A 26 -9.46 -21.00 -7.47
C LEU A 26 -9.23 -20.90 -8.98
N ARG A 27 -10.11 -21.50 -9.78
CA ARG A 27 -10.01 -21.40 -11.23
C ARG A 27 -10.47 -20.01 -11.66
N ASP A 28 -9.74 -19.41 -12.60
CA ASP A 28 -10.05 -18.10 -13.20
C ASP A 28 -10.15 -16.96 -12.17
N ASP A 29 -9.32 -17.02 -11.13
CA ASP A 29 -9.24 -16.02 -10.07
C ASP A 29 -7.80 -15.54 -9.89
N ASP A 30 -7.56 -14.25 -10.06
CA ASP A 30 -6.22 -13.68 -9.91
C ASP A 30 -5.84 -13.47 -8.43
N PHE A 31 -6.78 -13.67 -7.51
CA PHE A 31 -6.66 -13.44 -6.08
C PHE A 31 -6.81 -14.74 -5.29
N GLN A 32 -5.85 -15.63 -5.51
CA GLN A 32 -5.75 -16.92 -4.82
C GLN A 32 -5.70 -16.74 -3.30
N CYS A 33 -6.33 -17.64 -2.55
CA CYS A 33 -6.35 -17.62 -1.09
C CYS A 33 -5.78 -18.93 -0.53
N HIS A 34 -4.91 -18.84 0.48
CA HIS A 34 -4.19 -19.97 1.06
C HIS A 34 -4.56 -20.21 2.51
N THR A 35 -4.61 -21.49 2.86
CA THR A 35 -4.72 -21.95 4.24
C THR A 35 -3.55 -22.85 4.55
N TYR A 36 -2.99 -22.70 5.74
CA TYR A 36 -1.82 -23.44 6.19
C TYR A 36 -2.11 -24.23 7.46
N LEU A 37 -1.49 -25.40 7.57
CA LEU A 37 -1.54 -26.26 8.75
C LEU A 37 -0.13 -26.46 9.30
N ILE A 38 0.04 -26.18 10.60
CA ILE A 38 1.19 -26.64 11.38
C ILE A 38 0.76 -27.91 12.11
N GLU A 39 1.33 -29.04 11.68
CA GLU A 39 1.09 -30.33 12.30
C GLU A 39 1.91 -30.43 13.59
N ASN A 40 1.21 -30.66 14.70
CA ASN A 40 1.81 -30.72 16.03
C ASN A 40 1.04 -31.70 16.92
N GLY A 41 0.87 -32.93 16.42
CA GLY A 41 0.09 -33.96 17.10
C GLY A 41 -1.35 -33.52 17.37
N THR A 42 -1.83 -33.76 18.59
CA THR A 42 -3.17 -33.32 19.04
C THR A 42 -3.24 -31.82 19.34
N HIS A 43 -2.22 -31.04 18.98
CA HIS A 43 -2.06 -29.62 19.29
C HIS A 43 -1.77 -28.84 18.00
N SER A 44 -2.36 -29.28 16.90
CA SER A 44 -2.12 -28.73 15.56
C SER A 44 -2.82 -27.38 15.39
N ILE A 45 -2.31 -26.58 14.45
CA ILE A 45 -2.67 -25.17 14.29
C ILE A 45 -3.07 -24.92 12.84
N LEU A 46 -4.27 -24.39 12.63
CA LEU A 46 -4.75 -23.94 11.33
C LEU A 46 -4.60 -22.42 11.25
N ILE A 47 -4.00 -21.92 10.16
CA ILE A 47 -3.73 -20.49 9.96
C ILE A 47 -4.54 -20.00 8.77
N ASP A 48 -5.28 -18.92 8.96
CA ASP A 48 -6.14 -18.25 7.99
C ASP A 48 -7.07 -19.26 7.26
N PRO A 49 -8.12 -19.73 7.95
CA PRO A 49 -8.89 -20.92 7.55
C PRO A 49 -9.74 -20.77 6.28
N GLY A 50 -9.70 -19.62 5.63
CA GLY A 50 -10.30 -19.41 4.33
C GLY A 50 -11.80 -19.08 4.35
N SER A 51 -12.34 -18.96 3.15
CA SER A 51 -13.77 -18.82 2.90
C SER A 51 -14.48 -20.17 2.73
N MET A 52 -15.79 -20.12 2.53
CA MET A 52 -16.58 -21.32 2.20
C MET A 52 -16.30 -21.89 0.80
N ILE A 53 -15.61 -21.15 -0.09
CA ILE A 53 -15.38 -21.57 -1.49
C ILE A 53 -14.56 -22.87 -1.54
N ASN A 54 -13.48 -22.95 -0.75
CA ASN A 54 -12.57 -24.10 -0.72
C ASN A 54 -12.67 -24.95 0.56
N PHE A 55 -13.66 -24.67 1.41
CA PHE A 55 -13.76 -25.25 2.76
C PHE A 55 -13.70 -26.78 2.77
N ASN A 56 -14.49 -27.46 1.93
CA ASN A 56 -14.54 -28.92 1.92
C ASN A 56 -13.19 -29.54 1.52
N GLU A 57 -12.49 -28.93 0.56
CA GLU A 57 -11.17 -29.40 0.13
C GLU A 57 -10.12 -29.17 1.19
N THR A 58 -10.15 -28.02 1.88
CA THR A 58 -9.27 -27.75 3.01
C THR A 58 -9.49 -28.76 4.14
N VAL A 59 -10.74 -29.06 4.51
CA VAL A 59 -11.05 -30.09 5.52
C VAL A 59 -10.53 -31.46 5.09
N ARG A 60 -10.79 -31.87 3.84
CA ARG A 60 -10.29 -33.15 3.30
C ARG A 60 -8.76 -33.24 3.38
N LYS A 61 -8.06 -32.19 2.95
CA LYS A 61 -6.59 -32.13 2.98
C LYS A 61 -6.03 -32.16 4.40
N VAL A 62 -6.68 -31.50 5.35
CA VAL A 62 -6.28 -31.59 6.76
C VAL A 62 -6.46 -33.02 7.28
N GLU A 63 -7.59 -33.68 6.98
CA GLU A 63 -7.89 -35.07 7.37
C GLU A 63 -6.93 -36.11 6.76
N GLU A 64 -6.26 -35.79 5.64
CA GLU A 64 -5.17 -36.62 5.09
C GLU A 64 -3.90 -36.59 5.94
N ILE A 65 -3.69 -35.55 6.74
CA ILE A 65 -2.51 -35.35 7.58
C ILE A 65 -2.81 -35.76 9.02
N ILE A 66 -3.91 -35.23 9.58
CA ILE A 66 -4.33 -35.43 10.97
C ILE A 66 -5.86 -35.53 11.06
N PRO A 67 -6.42 -36.26 12.05
CA PRO A 67 -7.83 -36.11 12.39
C PRO A 67 -8.17 -34.63 12.63
N PHE A 68 -9.25 -34.10 12.05
CA PHE A 68 -9.54 -32.65 12.14
C PHE A 68 -9.75 -32.20 13.59
N SER A 69 -10.19 -33.10 14.47
CA SER A 69 -10.28 -32.88 15.93
C SER A 69 -8.95 -32.56 16.61
N HIS A 70 -7.82 -32.81 15.96
CA HIS A 70 -6.49 -32.45 16.47
C HIS A 70 -6.14 -30.97 16.27
N VAL A 71 -6.90 -30.22 15.47
CA VAL A 71 -6.78 -28.76 15.37
C VAL A 71 -7.22 -28.16 16.70
N ARG A 72 -6.26 -27.58 17.45
CA ARG A 72 -6.53 -26.89 18.72
C ARG A 72 -6.63 -25.38 18.54
N TRP A 73 -5.74 -24.81 17.75
CA TRP A 73 -5.73 -23.37 17.51
C TRP A 73 -6.09 -23.07 16.08
N VAL A 74 -6.99 -22.10 15.90
CA VAL A 74 -7.27 -21.48 14.61
C VAL A 74 -6.78 -20.04 14.71
N ILE A 75 -5.77 -19.67 13.93
CA ILE A 75 -5.24 -18.32 13.89
C ILE A 75 -5.95 -17.57 12.76
N CYS A 76 -6.54 -16.41 13.08
CA CYS A 76 -7.07 -15.48 12.10
C CYS A 76 -6.27 -14.18 12.18
N GLN A 77 -5.44 -13.95 11.16
CA GLN A 77 -4.48 -12.85 11.14
C GLN A 77 -5.15 -11.49 10.93
N HIS A 78 -6.30 -11.47 10.25
CA HIS A 78 -7.26 -10.37 10.27
C HIS A 78 -8.70 -10.90 9.98
N GLN A 79 -9.65 -9.99 9.84
CA GLN A 79 -11.10 -10.26 9.86
C GLN A 79 -11.74 -10.57 8.51
N ASP A 80 -11.04 -10.43 7.39
CA ASP A 80 -11.73 -10.38 6.10
C ASP A 80 -12.40 -11.72 5.76
N PRO A 81 -13.46 -11.71 4.94
CA PRO A 81 -14.27 -12.90 4.68
C PRO A 81 -13.50 -14.04 4.00
N ASP A 82 -12.53 -13.71 3.17
CA ASP A 82 -11.63 -14.65 2.52
C ASP A 82 -10.72 -15.39 3.50
N ILE A 83 -10.46 -14.84 4.70
CA ILE A 83 -9.78 -15.54 5.81
C ILE A 83 -10.74 -16.25 6.75
N THR A 84 -11.90 -15.64 7.03
CA THR A 84 -12.66 -15.99 8.24
C THR A 84 -14.06 -16.53 7.99
N ALA A 85 -14.59 -16.46 6.76
CA ALA A 85 -15.97 -16.87 6.51
C ALA A 85 -16.22 -18.37 6.72
N SER A 86 -15.18 -19.20 6.77
CA SER A 86 -15.32 -20.63 7.12
C SER A 86 -15.44 -20.90 8.63
N LEU A 87 -15.17 -19.91 9.50
CA LEU A 87 -15.16 -20.09 10.96
C LEU A 87 -16.46 -20.72 11.53
N PRO A 88 -17.69 -20.33 11.13
CA PRO A 88 -18.90 -20.99 11.61
C PRO A 88 -18.99 -22.47 11.26
N SER A 89 -18.37 -22.88 10.16
CA SER A 89 -18.33 -24.29 9.74
C SER A 89 -17.25 -25.06 10.48
N LEU A 90 -16.09 -24.45 10.71
CA LEU A 90 -15.04 -24.99 11.57
C LEU A 90 -15.51 -25.20 13.01
N ASP A 91 -16.28 -24.26 13.54
CA ASP A 91 -16.88 -24.33 14.89
C ASP A 91 -17.69 -25.61 15.11
N ARG A 92 -18.33 -26.13 14.06
CA ARG A 92 -19.09 -27.39 14.11
C ARG A 92 -18.21 -28.65 14.04
N LEU A 93 -17.01 -28.55 13.46
CA LEU A 93 -16.08 -29.66 13.29
C LEU A 93 -15.11 -29.80 14.47
N ILE A 94 -14.73 -28.69 15.09
CA ILE A 94 -13.78 -28.67 16.20
C ILE A 94 -14.56 -28.90 17.51
N THR A 95 -14.68 -30.16 17.91
CA THR A 95 -15.51 -30.56 19.06
C THR A 95 -14.78 -30.53 20.41
N ARG A 96 -13.51 -30.09 20.43
CA ARG A 96 -12.68 -30.14 21.65
C ARG A 96 -12.89 -28.91 22.54
N PRO A 97 -12.92 -29.09 23.87
CA PRO A 97 -13.25 -28.01 24.81
C PRO A 97 -12.11 -27.00 25.03
N ASP A 98 -10.88 -27.36 24.67
CA ASP A 98 -9.66 -26.56 24.84
C ASP A 98 -9.19 -25.88 23.54
N ALA A 99 -10.03 -25.88 22.49
CA ALA A 99 -9.76 -25.14 21.26
C ALA A 99 -9.92 -23.63 21.48
N ALA A 100 -9.19 -22.85 20.69
CA ALA A 100 -9.30 -21.40 20.69
C ALA A 100 -9.09 -20.80 19.30
N VAL A 101 -9.85 -19.74 19.01
CA VAL A 101 -9.56 -18.85 17.88
C VAL A 101 -8.63 -17.74 18.35
N LEU A 102 -7.42 -17.69 17.80
CA LEU A 102 -6.42 -16.68 18.11
C LEU A 102 -6.51 -15.53 17.11
N ALA A 103 -6.74 -14.32 17.61
CA ALA A 103 -6.78 -13.12 16.79
C ALA A 103 -6.47 -11.86 17.63
N HIS A 104 -6.21 -10.75 16.95
CA HIS A 104 -6.09 -9.43 17.58
C HIS A 104 -7.45 -8.93 18.10
N TRP A 105 -7.47 -8.14 19.19
CA TRP A 105 -8.73 -7.69 19.82
C TRP A 105 -9.68 -6.98 18.85
N ARG A 106 -9.14 -6.20 17.90
CA ARG A 106 -9.93 -5.53 16.85
C ARG A 106 -10.59 -6.51 15.88
N ALA A 107 -9.92 -7.61 15.52
CA ALA A 107 -10.52 -8.65 14.70
C ALA A 107 -11.60 -9.38 15.51
N ILE A 108 -11.32 -9.76 16.76
CA ILE A 108 -12.30 -10.42 17.66
C ILE A 108 -13.59 -9.59 17.81
N ALA A 109 -13.48 -8.26 17.88
CA ALA A 109 -14.63 -7.37 17.95
C ALA A 109 -15.60 -7.53 16.77
N LEU A 110 -15.10 -7.97 15.60
CA LEU A 110 -15.87 -8.25 14.40
C LEU A 110 -16.23 -9.74 14.31
N LEU A 111 -15.28 -10.63 14.56
CA LEU A 111 -15.47 -12.09 14.44
C LEU A 111 -16.51 -12.65 15.40
N LYS A 112 -16.74 -12.01 16.55
CA LYS A 112 -17.84 -12.39 17.46
C LYS A 112 -19.22 -12.40 16.78
N HIS A 113 -19.39 -11.64 15.70
CA HIS A 113 -20.65 -11.57 14.96
C HIS A 113 -20.94 -12.82 14.11
N TYR A 114 -19.96 -13.72 13.96
CA TYR A 114 -20.19 -15.05 13.41
C TYR A 114 -20.89 -16.03 14.37
N ASP A 115 -21.06 -15.65 15.65
CA ASP A 115 -21.69 -16.48 16.70
C ASP A 115 -21.04 -17.87 16.92
N VAL A 116 -19.73 -17.97 16.66
CA VAL A 116 -18.94 -19.18 16.94
C VAL A 116 -18.87 -19.48 18.43
N LYS A 117 -18.87 -20.77 18.80
CA LYS A 117 -18.81 -21.25 20.18
C LYS A 117 -17.39 -21.48 20.68
N ILE A 118 -16.44 -21.74 19.79
CA ILE A 118 -15.01 -21.76 20.13
C ILE A 118 -14.63 -20.41 20.75
N PRO A 119 -13.99 -20.39 21.94
CA PRO A 119 -13.61 -19.15 22.59
C PRO A 119 -12.53 -18.41 21.79
N PHE A 120 -12.66 -17.09 21.73
CA PHE A 120 -11.61 -16.22 21.20
C PHE A 120 -10.55 -15.95 22.27
N GLN A 121 -9.28 -16.00 21.86
CA GLN A 121 -8.15 -15.59 22.68
C GLN A 121 -7.32 -14.52 21.96
N CYS A 122 -7.13 -13.43 22.67
CA CYS A 122 -6.43 -12.23 22.24
C CYS A 122 -4.91 -12.52 22.20
N VAL A 123 -4.28 -12.40 21.03
CA VAL A 123 -2.81 -12.63 20.88
C VAL A 123 -1.97 -11.69 21.76
N GLU A 124 -2.51 -10.51 22.07
CA GLU A 124 -1.93 -9.51 22.94
C GLU A 124 -1.90 -9.97 24.40
N LYS A 125 -2.94 -10.71 24.84
CA LYS A 125 -3.00 -11.31 26.19
C LYS A 125 -2.04 -12.48 26.34
N LEU A 126 -1.63 -13.08 25.22
CA LEU A 126 -0.57 -14.08 25.15
C LEU A 126 0.83 -13.46 25.10
N GLY A 127 0.95 -12.12 25.16
CA GLY A 127 2.23 -11.44 25.04
C GLY A 127 2.85 -11.58 23.65
N TRP A 128 2.03 -11.77 22.61
CA TRP A 128 2.47 -11.97 21.22
C TRP A 128 3.26 -13.25 20.96
N HIS A 129 3.12 -14.25 21.82
CA HIS A 129 3.75 -15.56 21.64
C HIS A 129 2.76 -16.70 21.93
N LEU A 130 2.92 -17.83 21.23
CA LEU A 130 2.21 -19.07 21.57
C LEU A 130 3.23 -20.18 21.75
N ASP A 131 3.18 -20.84 22.91
CA ASP A 131 3.81 -22.15 23.10
C ASP A 131 2.74 -23.22 22.90
N ALA A 132 2.72 -23.81 21.70
CA ALA A 132 1.87 -24.92 21.35
C ALA A 132 2.59 -26.22 21.69
N ASP A 133 2.75 -26.51 22.97
CA ASP A 133 3.35 -27.74 23.50
C ASP A 133 4.73 -28.06 22.88
N GLY A 134 5.62 -27.05 22.89
CA GLY A 134 6.98 -27.15 22.35
C GLY A 134 7.13 -26.62 20.91
N ARG A 135 6.04 -26.23 20.25
CA ARG A 135 6.08 -25.45 19.00
C ARG A 135 5.87 -23.97 19.31
N HIS A 136 6.93 -23.17 19.21
CA HIS A 136 6.90 -21.74 19.53
C HIS A 136 6.55 -20.88 18.31
N LEU A 137 5.47 -20.11 18.41
CA LEU A 137 5.08 -19.09 17.43
C LEU A 137 5.29 -17.69 18.01
N THR A 138 5.72 -16.77 17.16
CA THR A 138 5.79 -15.33 17.44
C THR A 138 4.81 -14.59 16.57
N PHE A 139 3.94 -13.79 17.17
CA PHE A 139 2.99 -12.93 16.46
C PHE A 139 3.60 -11.54 16.28
N VAL A 140 3.80 -11.11 15.03
CA VAL A 140 4.37 -9.80 14.72
C VAL A 140 3.27 -8.83 14.39
N PHE A 141 3.06 -7.83 15.24
CA PHE A 141 2.01 -6.84 15.01
C PHE A 141 2.33 -5.90 13.83
N THR A 142 1.54 -6.00 12.76
CA THR A 142 1.65 -5.25 11.50
C THR A 142 0.41 -4.36 11.31
N PRO A 143 0.18 -3.38 12.20
CA PRO A 143 -1.03 -2.57 12.17
C PRO A 143 -1.20 -1.85 10.84
N TYR A 144 -2.43 -1.88 10.34
CA TYR A 144 -2.84 -1.24 9.10
C TYR A 144 -2.20 -1.84 7.84
N LEU A 145 -1.73 -3.10 7.88
CA LEU A 145 -1.24 -3.82 6.70
C LEU A 145 -2.15 -5.03 6.37
N HIS A 146 -3.36 -4.82 5.82
CA HIS A 146 -4.06 -3.52 5.63
C HIS A 146 -4.99 -3.17 6.82
N PHE A 147 -5.35 -4.15 7.64
CA PHE A 147 -6.26 -3.95 8.78
C PHE A 147 -5.55 -3.37 10.03
N PRO A 148 -6.14 -2.41 10.77
CA PRO A 148 -5.59 -1.87 12.03
C PRO A 148 -5.21 -2.89 13.12
N GLY A 149 -5.71 -4.11 13.02
CA GLY A 149 -5.39 -5.24 13.90
C GLY A 149 -4.63 -6.38 13.24
N ALA A 150 -4.10 -6.19 12.02
CA ALA A 150 -3.37 -7.24 11.31
C ALA A 150 -2.07 -7.62 12.03
N PHE A 151 -1.69 -8.89 11.92
CA PHE A 151 -0.42 -9.42 12.42
C PHE A 151 0.09 -10.57 11.54
N CYS A 152 1.41 -10.76 11.52
CA CYS A 152 2.05 -11.94 10.92
C CYS A 152 2.29 -13.02 11.98
N THR A 153 2.35 -14.29 11.58
CA THR A 153 2.72 -15.40 12.48
C THR A 153 4.05 -16.00 12.01
N PHE A 154 5.07 -15.97 12.87
CA PHE A 154 6.38 -16.56 12.61
C PHE A 154 6.55 -17.84 13.41
N ASP A 155 6.78 -18.95 12.71
CA ASP A 155 7.11 -20.22 13.36
C ASP A 155 8.63 -20.33 13.59
N VAL A 156 9.04 -20.31 14.86
CA VAL A 156 10.45 -20.24 15.25
C VAL A 156 11.24 -21.46 14.78
N ARG A 157 10.61 -22.64 14.76
CA ARG A 157 11.28 -23.89 14.40
C ARG A 157 11.62 -23.96 12.91
N SER A 158 10.67 -23.63 12.04
CA SER A 158 10.86 -23.72 10.58
C SER A 158 11.51 -22.48 9.97
N GLY A 159 11.34 -21.31 10.60
CA GLY A 159 11.69 -20.03 10.00
C GLY A 159 10.66 -19.55 8.95
N ILE A 160 9.47 -20.15 8.88
CA ILE A 160 8.41 -19.73 7.97
C ILE A 160 7.61 -18.58 8.61
N LEU A 161 7.44 -17.50 7.83
CA LEU A 161 6.55 -16.40 8.15
C LEU A 161 5.23 -16.58 7.41
N PHE A 162 4.14 -16.84 8.14
CA PHE A 162 2.79 -16.72 7.63
C PHE A 162 2.39 -15.25 7.67
N SER A 163 2.43 -14.58 6.52
CA SER A 163 2.42 -13.12 6.45
C SER A 163 1.04 -12.51 6.28
N SER A 164 -0.03 -13.31 6.30
CA SER A 164 -1.37 -12.87 5.91
C SER A 164 -1.30 -12.17 4.55
N ASP A 165 -1.95 -11.03 4.40
CA ASP A 165 -1.96 -10.25 3.14
C ASP A 165 -0.62 -9.63 2.76
N LEU A 166 0.27 -9.43 3.73
CA LEU A 166 1.59 -8.89 3.43
C LEU A 166 2.34 -9.90 2.55
N PHE A 167 2.98 -9.40 1.51
CA PHE A 167 3.59 -10.19 0.43
C PHE A 167 2.61 -10.92 -0.52
N GLY A 168 1.31 -10.72 -0.34
CA GLY A 168 0.27 -11.17 -1.27
C GLY A 168 0.23 -10.36 -2.58
N GLY A 169 -0.49 -10.86 -3.58
CA GLY A 169 -0.53 -10.26 -4.90
C GLY A 169 -1.67 -10.76 -5.77
N PHE A 170 -1.90 -10.03 -6.88
CA PHE A 170 -2.78 -10.46 -7.96
C PHE A 170 -1.93 -11.18 -9.02
N THR A 171 -2.29 -12.42 -9.34
CA THR A 171 -1.50 -13.31 -10.21
C THR A 171 -2.37 -13.92 -11.31
N GLU A 172 -2.29 -13.39 -12.54
CA GLU A 172 -3.00 -13.93 -13.71
C GLU A 172 -2.57 -15.37 -14.04
N GLU A 173 -1.25 -15.62 -14.05
CA GLU A 173 -0.66 -16.96 -14.23
C GLU A 173 -0.08 -17.46 -12.91
N TRP A 174 -0.96 -17.79 -11.97
CA TRP A 174 -0.56 -18.20 -10.63
C TRP A 174 0.26 -19.49 -10.60
N GLN A 175 1.29 -19.48 -9.75
CA GLN A 175 2.01 -20.67 -9.29
C GLN A 175 2.14 -20.61 -7.78
N LEU A 176 2.07 -21.77 -7.12
CA LEU A 176 2.15 -21.84 -5.66
C LEU A 176 3.45 -21.25 -5.10
N PHE A 177 4.57 -21.45 -5.78
CA PHE A 177 5.86 -20.90 -5.37
C PHE A 177 6.34 -19.86 -6.39
N ALA A 178 6.80 -18.72 -5.88
CA ALA A 178 7.45 -17.70 -6.69
C ALA A 178 8.74 -18.28 -7.29
N LYS A 179 8.86 -18.22 -8.62
CA LYS A 179 10.02 -18.75 -9.35
C LYS A 179 11.23 -17.84 -9.25
N ASP A 180 11.01 -16.54 -9.36
CA ASP A 180 12.06 -15.52 -9.41
C ASP A 180 11.52 -14.14 -8.99
N GLU A 181 12.38 -13.13 -9.10
CA GLU A 181 12.12 -11.74 -8.75
C GLU A 181 10.93 -11.13 -9.50
N SER A 182 10.49 -11.70 -10.63
CA SER A 182 9.34 -11.20 -11.40
C SER A 182 8.02 -11.26 -10.63
N TYR A 183 7.92 -12.11 -9.61
CA TYR A 183 6.75 -12.14 -8.71
C TYR A 183 6.50 -10.78 -8.03
N PHE A 184 7.53 -9.93 -7.89
CA PHE A 184 7.35 -8.58 -7.38
C PHE A 184 6.36 -7.75 -8.23
N HIS A 185 6.26 -8.01 -9.53
CA HIS A 185 5.28 -7.34 -10.38
C HIS A 185 3.83 -7.73 -10.06
N ALA A 186 3.59 -8.95 -9.56
CA ALA A 186 2.28 -9.44 -9.16
C ALA A 186 1.86 -8.93 -7.77
N MET A 187 2.80 -8.84 -6.82
CA MET A 187 2.51 -8.31 -5.48
C MET A 187 2.33 -6.79 -5.45
N ARG A 188 2.99 -6.07 -6.37
CA ARG A 188 3.03 -4.60 -6.37
C ARG A 188 1.63 -3.96 -6.41
N PRO A 189 0.72 -4.27 -7.35
CA PRO A 189 -0.58 -3.62 -7.43
C PRO A 189 -1.41 -3.82 -6.17
N PHE A 190 -1.37 -5.03 -5.58
CA PHE A 190 -2.05 -5.31 -4.32
C PHE A 190 -1.56 -4.36 -3.22
N HIS A 191 -0.25 -4.25 -3.04
CA HIS A 191 0.31 -3.40 -1.99
C HIS A 191 0.12 -1.91 -2.26
N GLU A 192 0.23 -1.45 -3.52
CA GLU A 192 -0.02 -0.06 -3.92
C GLU A 192 -1.43 0.39 -3.51
N HIS A 193 -2.42 -0.51 -3.60
CA HIS A 193 -3.83 -0.21 -3.38
C HIS A 193 -4.36 -0.55 -1.99
N TYR A 194 -3.89 -1.62 -1.35
CA TYR A 194 -4.38 -2.06 -0.04
C TYR A 194 -3.59 -1.44 1.11
N MET A 195 -2.30 -1.14 0.93
CA MET A 195 -1.50 -0.57 2.00
C MET A 195 -1.77 0.94 2.13
N PRO A 196 -1.93 1.47 3.35
CA PRO A 196 -2.43 2.84 3.57
C PRO A 196 -1.38 3.93 3.35
N SER A 197 -0.09 3.62 3.49
CA SER A 197 1.03 4.50 3.15
C SER A 197 2.36 3.74 3.13
N GLN A 198 3.33 4.26 2.38
CA GLN A 198 4.71 3.75 2.39
C GLN A 198 5.32 3.75 3.80
N THR A 199 5.09 4.78 4.62
CA THR A 199 5.63 4.86 5.98
C THR A 199 5.11 3.72 6.85
N ILE A 200 3.80 3.45 6.80
CA ILE A 200 3.19 2.35 7.56
C ILE A 200 3.71 1.00 7.07
N LEU A 201 3.81 0.82 5.75
CA LEU A 201 4.38 -0.39 5.15
C LEU A 201 5.83 -0.61 5.58
N PHE A 202 6.67 0.42 5.49
CA PHE A 202 8.06 0.39 5.92
C PHE A 202 8.21 0.02 7.40
N ASP A 203 7.42 0.65 8.28
CA ASP A 203 7.46 0.39 9.72
C ASP A 203 7.03 -1.05 10.04
N GLY A 204 5.99 -1.56 9.36
CA GLY A 204 5.56 -2.95 9.50
C GLY A 204 6.60 -3.95 9.03
N LEU A 205 7.22 -3.72 7.87
CA LEU A 205 8.29 -4.56 7.33
C LEU A 205 9.55 -4.51 8.18
N THR A 206 9.86 -3.36 8.78
CA THR A 206 11.02 -3.20 9.67
C THR A 206 10.92 -4.12 10.88
N LYS A 207 9.71 -4.33 11.43
CA LYS A 207 9.47 -5.28 12.55
C LYS A 207 9.78 -6.73 12.20
N LEU A 208 9.79 -7.11 10.92
CA LEU A 208 10.13 -8.46 10.47
C LEU A 208 11.65 -8.67 10.36
N SER A 209 12.44 -7.60 10.24
CA SER A 209 13.89 -7.66 9.99
C SER A 209 14.71 -8.45 11.03
N PRO A 210 14.35 -8.47 12.34
CA PRO A 210 15.07 -9.28 13.33
C PRO A 210 14.85 -10.79 13.19
N LEU A 211 13.84 -11.23 12.41
CA LEU A 211 13.46 -12.64 12.32
C LEU A 211 14.30 -13.37 11.26
N PRO A 212 14.77 -14.59 11.54
CA PRO A 212 15.50 -15.41 10.57
C PRO A 212 14.51 -16.09 9.60
N ILE A 213 13.88 -15.29 8.74
CA ILE A 213 12.85 -15.75 7.79
C ILE A 213 13.50 -16.57 6.67
N ARG A 214 13.09 -17.82 6.54
CA ARG A 214 13.52 -18.76 5.49
C ARG A 214 12.49 -18.92 4.38
N MET A 215 11.24 -18.58 4.63
CA MET A 215 10.17 -18.62 3.64
C MET A 215 9.07 -17.66 4.08
N ILE A 216 8.43 -17.00 3.12
CA ILE A 216 7.21 -16.22 3.38
C ILE A 216 6.04 -16.96 2.73
N ALA A 217 5.04 -17.27 3.53
CA ALA A 217 3.80 -17.94 3.14
C ALA A 217 2.64 -16.94 3.29
N PRO A 218 2.35 -16.14 2.25
CA PRO A 218 1.28 -15.16 2.27
C PRO A 218 -0.09 -15.84 2.16
N GLN A 219 -1.15 -15.15 2.60
CA GLN A 219 -2.52 -15.60 2.37
C GLN A 219 -2.82 -15.61 0.87
N HIS A 220 -2.33 -14.61 0.12
CA HIS A 220 -2.58 -14.49 -1.31
C HIS A 220 -1.33 -14.66 -2.19
N GLY A 221 -1.53 -14.93 -3.48
CA GLY A 221 -0.44 -14.98 -4.45
C GLY A 221 0.50 -16.17 -4.24
N SER A 222 1.81 -16.00 -4.41
CA SER A 222 2.79 -17.09 -4.36
C SER A 222 3.58 -17.12 -3.05
N ILE A 223 3.87 -18.32 -2.56
CA ILE A 223 4.83 -18.57 -1.49
C ILE A 223 6.22 -18.16 -1.97
N ILE A 224 6.94 -17.39 -1.16
CA ILE A 224 8.25 -16.83 -1.50
C ILE A 224 9.33 -17.70 -0.86
N PRO A 225 10.14 -18.42 -1.66
CA PRO A 225 11.24 -19.24 -1.14
C PRO A 225 12.41 -18.39 -0.60
N GLU A 226 13.26 -19.00 0.23
CA GLU A 226 14.36 -18.35 0.95
C GLU A 226 15.20 -17.39 0.10
N HIS A 227 15.59 -17.83 -1.10
CA HIS A 227 16.46 -17.07 -1.99
C HIS A 227 15.82 -15.76 -2.50
N LEU A 228 14.49 -15.63 -2.46
CA LEU A 228 13.76 -14.42 -2.86
C LEU A 228 13.34 -13.55 -1.67
N VAL A 229 13.34 -14.07 -0.44
CA VAL A 229 12.85 -13.35 0.76
C VAL A 229 13.51 -11.97 0.88
N ARG A 230 14.84 -11.91 0.81
CA ARG A 230 15.57 -10.64 0.93
C ARG A 230 15.18 -9.66 -0.17
N PHE A 231 15.09 -10.13 -1.42
CA PHE A 231 14.73 -9.28 -2.55
C PHE A 231 13.33 -8.68 -2.34
N MET A 232 12.34 -9.52 -2.03
CA MET A 232 10.95 -9.09 -1.87
C MET A 232 10.78 -8.11 -0.72
N VAL A 233 11.41 -8.38 0.44
CA VAL A 233 11.34 -7.50 1.62
C VAL A 233 11.93 -6.12 1.33
N GLU A 234 13.12 -6.06 0.73
CA GLU A 234 13.80 -4.77 0.50
C GLU A 234 13.08 -3.94 -0.56
N HIS A 235 12.61 -4.54 -1.65
CA HIS A 235 11.85 -3.81 -2.68
C HIS A 235 10.46 -3.39 -2.18
N LEU A 236 9.83 -4.17 -1.31
CA LEU A 236 8.52 -3.81 -0.76
C LEU A 236 8.62 -2.65 0.25
N LYS A 237 9.73 -2.52 0.99
CA LYS A 237 9.99 -1.35 1.85
C LYS A 237 10.09 -0.04 1.06
N GLU A 238 10.59 -0.12 -0.16
CA GLU A 238 10.74 1.03 -1.07
C GLU A 238 9.45 1.34 -1.84
N LEU A 239 8.41 0.51 -1.72
CA LEU A 239 7.18 0.66 -2.49
C LEU A 239 6.36 1.87 -2.04
N ASP A 240 6.00 2.69 -3.01
CA ASP A 240 5.06 3.78 -2.83
C ASP A 240 3.63 3.22 -2.86
N CYS A 241 2.91 3.35 -1.76
CA CYS A 241 1.53 2.85 -1.61
C CYS A 241 0.66 3.82 -0.81
N GLY A 242 -0.67 3.66 -0.89
CA GLY A 242 -1.62 4.40 -0.08
C GLY A 242 -2.10 5.76 -0.63
N LEU A 243 -3.16 6.30 -0.02
CA LEU A 243 -4.17 7.13 -0.71
C LEU A 243 -4.06 8.67 -0.65
N PHE A 244 -3.22 9.34 0.15
CA PHE A 244 -3.36 10.82 0.32
C PHE A 244 -2.11 11.66 0.09
N SER A 245 -1.83 12.01 -1.17
CA SER A 245 -1.14 13.29 -1.46
C SER A 245 -1.77 14.11 -2.61
N LEU A 246 -2.63 13.55 -3.49
CA LEU A 246 -3.09 14.30 -4.68
C LEU A 246 -4.55 14.08 -5.16
N ALA A 247 -5.26 13.05 -4.72
CA ALA A 247 -6.56 12.71 -5.32
C ALA A 247 -7.73 13.14 -4.43
N GLN A 248 -8.13 14.41 -4.53
CA GLN A 248 -9.48 14.82 -4.07
C GLN A 248 -10.47 15.00 -5.23
N SER A 249 -10.01 15.00 -6.50
CA SER A 249 -10.85 15.36 -7.65
C SER A 249 -10.80 14.40 -8.85
N THR A 250 -9.96 13.36 -8.86
CA THR A 250 -9.83 12.45 -10.02
C THR A 250 -9.64 10.98 -9.63
N THR A 251 -10.26 10.08 -10.38
CA THR A 251 -10.13 8.61 -10.28
C THR A 251 -9.17 8.03 -11.34
N ASP A 252 -8.51 8.89 -12.14
CA ASP A 252 -7.55 8.46 -13.16
C ASP A 252 -6.19 8.14 -12.52
N ILE A 253 -5.99 6.84 -12.24
CA ILE A 253 -4.83 6.28 -11.55
C ILE A 253 -3.52 6.56 -12.29
N GLN A 254 -3.52 6.55 -13.63
CA GLN A 254 -2.31 6.81 -14.42
C GLN A 254 -1.84 8.26 -14.27
N ARG A 255 -2.78 9.23 -14.24
CA ARG A 255 -2.44 10.64 -14.01
C ARG A 255 -1.90 10.88 -12.60
N LEU A 256 -2.47 10.24 -11.59
CA LEU A 256 -2.06 10.39 -10.20
C LEU A 256 -0.66 9.82 -9.94
N SER A 257 -0.37 8.63 -10.49
CA SER A 257 0.95 8.01 -10.42
C SER A 257 2.01 8.86 -11.12
N LYS A 258 1.70 9.39 -12.32
CA LYS A 258 2.58 10.32 -13.03
C LYS A 258 2.86 11.58 -12.20
N LEU A 259 1.84 12.17 -11.57
CA LEU A 259 2.02 13.38 -10.76
C LEU A 259 2.90 13.14 -9.52
N ASN A 260 2.73 12.01 -8.84
CA ASN A 260 3.58 11.64 -7.69
C ASN A 260 5.05 11.44 -8.10
N LEU A 261 5.30 10.75 -9.22
CA LEU A 261 6.65 10.60 -9.78
C LEU A 261 7.28 11.96 -10.11
N LEU A 262 6.50 12.87 -10.70
CA LEU A 262 6.97 14.21 -11.06
C LEU A 262 7.30 15.07 -9.83
N LEU A 263 6.48 15.04 -8.79
CA LEU A 263 6.77 15.73 -7.53
C LEU A 263 8.05 15.19 -6.87
N ARG A 264 8.26 13.87 -6.91
CA ARG A 264 9.48 13.26 -6.36
C ARG A 264 10.73 13.67 -7.12
N GLN A 265 10.64 13.70 -8.45
CA GLN A 265 11.73 14.22 -9.28
C GLN A 265 12.04 15.67 -8.93
N PHE A 266 11.00 16.51 -8.79
CA PHE A 266 11.15 17.90 -8.35
C PHE A 266 11.88 18.03 -7.01
N PHE A 267 11.44 17.31 -5.98
CA PHE A 267 12.03 17.42 -4.64
C PHE A 267 13.47 16.91 -4.62
N LYS A 268 13.78 15.84 -5.36
CA LYS A 268 15.17 15.37 -5.51
C LYS A 268 16.02 16.45 -6.18
N ASP A 269 15.56 17.01 -7.28
CA ASP A 269 16.29 18.06 -7.99
C ASP A 269 16.47 19.31 -7.11
N LEU A 270 15.46 19.70 -6.32
CA LEU A 270 15.52 20.84 -5.39
C LEU A 270 16.62 20.68 -4.32
N VAL A 271 16.83 19.47 -3.80
CA VAL A 271 17.85 19.20 -2.78
C VAL A 271 19.28 19.36 -3.35
N PHE A 272 19.49 19.09 -4.63
CA PHE A 272 20.80 19.19 -5.28
C PHE A 272 21.03 20.54 -5.99
N THR A 273 19.97 21.34 -6.18
CA THR A 273 20.02 22.58 -6.95
C THR A 273 20.22 23.80 -6.05
N LYS A 274 21.31 24.55 -6.25
CA LYS A 274 21.61 25.78 -5.47
C LYS A 274 21.12 27.07 -6.13
N GLU A 275 20.64 27.01 -7.37
CA GLU A 275 20.25 28.18 -8.15
C GLU A 275 18.73 28.23 -8.39
N PHE A 276 18.10 29.35 -8.03
CA PHE A 276 16.66 29.57 -8.19
C PHE A 276 16.19 29.40 -9.65
N ARG A 277 17.03 29.76 -10.62
CA ARG A 277 16.77 29.55 -12.05
C ARG A 277 16.52 28.08 -12.39
N ALA A 278 17.39 27.19 -11.93
CA ALA A 278 17.28 25.77 -12.24
C ALA A 278 16.04 25.14 -11.58
N ILE A 279 15.61 25.66 -10.41
CA ILE A 279 14.33 25.29 -9.79
C ILE A 279 13.15 25.68 -10.69
N LEU A 280 13.16 26.89 -11.26
CA LEU A 280 12.10 27.34 -12.17
C LEU A 280 12.08 26.60 -13.49
N GLU A 281 13.26 26.26 -14.05
CA GLU A 281 13.37 25.43 -15.25
C GLU A 281 12.80 24.02 -15.01
N ALA A 282 13.14 23.39 -13.87
CA ALA A 282 12.59 22.10 -13.47
C ALA A 282 11.07 22.17 -13.27
N LEU A 283 10.57 23.20 -12.57
CA LEU A 283 9.14 23.37 -12.32
C LEU A 283 8.36 23.57 -13.63
N ALA A 284 8.86 24.41 -14.54
CA ALA A 284 8.24 24.62 -15.85
C ALA A 284 8.23 23.34 -16.68
N HIS A 285 9.33 22.57 -16.67
CA HIS A 285 9.39 21.29 -17.37
C HIS A 285 8.32 20.32 -16.84
N LEU A 286 8.22 20.14 -15.52
CA LEU A 286 7.24 19.23 -14.91
C LEU A 286 5.80 19.68 -15.15
N ALA A 287 5.53 20.98 -15.01
CA ALA A 287 4.21 21.54 -15.29
C ALA A 287 3.80 21.33 -16.75
N GLY A 288 4.74 21.45 -17.70
CA GLY A 288 4.50 21.17 -19.12
C GLY A 288 4.21 19.70 -19.46
N GLN A 289 4.51 18.76 -18.57
CA GLN A 289 4.14 17.35 -18.76
C GLN A 289 2.69 17.03 -18.37
N MET A 290 2.04 17.94 -17.64
CA MET A 290 0.70 17.77 -17.08
C MET A 290 -0.30 18.79 -17.63
N LEU A 291 0.17 20.00 -17.90
CA LEU A 291 -0.60 21.11 -18.46
C LEU A 291 -0.11 21.42 -19.86
N PRO A 292 -0.96 21.97 -20.74
CA PRO A 292 -0.55 22.46 -22.05
C PRO A 292 0.21 23.80 -21.93
N LEU A 293 1.24 23.82 -21.08
CA LEU A 293 2.02 24.98 -20.68
C LEU A 293 2.87 25.49 -21.85
N GLU A 294 2.72 26.77 -22.18
CA GLU A 294 3.63 27.46 -23.10
C GLU A 294 4.77 28.13 -22.35
N ARG A 295 4.44 28.74 -21.19
CA ARG A 295 5.39 29.53 -20.41
C ARG A 295 4.96 29.61 -18.95
N LEU A 296 5.93 29.59 -18.06
CA LEU A 296 5.77 29.92 -16.65
C LEU A 296 6.53 31.22 -16.37
N ASP A 297 5.82 32.24 -15.88
CA ASP A 297 6.45 33.47 -15.39
C ASP A 297 6.28 33.60 -13.89
N ILE A 298 7.31 34.08 -13.21
CA ILE A 298 7.24 34.47 -11.80
C ILE A 298 7.35 35.98 -11.72
N HIS A 299 6.31 36.62 -11.19
CA HIS A 299 6.31 38.05 -10.86
C HIS A 299 6.43 38.20 -9.36
N TRP A 300 7.29 39.11 -8.89
CA TRP A 300 7.49 39.34 -7.46
C TRP A 300 7.45 40.83 -7.14
N LEU A 301 6.64 41.21 -6.15
CA LEU A 301 6.50 42.56 -5.65
C LEU A 301 7.52 42.81 -4.54
N VAL A 302 8.49 43.69 -4.81
CA VAL A 302 9.46 44.13 -3.81
C VAL A 302 8.83 45.23 -2.96
N GLU A 303 8.38 46.30 -3.63
CA GLU A 303 7.71 47.49 -3.07
C GLU A 303 6.72 48.03 -4.11
N GLU A 304 5.80 48.92 -3.74
CA GLU A 304 4.79 49.46 -4.67
C GLU A 304 5.43 50.00 -5.96
N GLY A 305 4.98 49.49 -7.11
CA GLY A 305 5.51 49.85 -8.43
C GLY A 305 6.85 49.18 -8.82
N HIS A 306 7.48 48.44 -7.91
CA HIS A 306 8.74 47.72 -8.14
C HIS A 306 8.53 46.21 -8.18
N TYR A 307 8.56 45.68 -9.41
CA TYR A 307 8.36 44.26 -9.69
C TYR A 307 9.61 43.61 -10.28
N LEU A 308 9.82 42.36 -9.92
CA LEU A 308 10.81 41.47 -10.52
C LEU A 308 10.11 40.41 -11.36
N LEU A 309 10.75 40.03 -12.46
CA LEU A 309 10.30 38.99 -13.38
C LEU A 309 11.37 37.92 -13.55
N TRP A 310 10.94 36.66 -13.49
CA TRP A 310 11.67 35.51 -14.01
C TRP A 310 10.80 34.83 -15.08
N SER A 311 11.29 34.78 -16.30
CA SER A 311 10.58 34.21 -17.46
C SER A 311 11.55 33.39 -18.33
N PRO A 312 11.10 32.33 -19.02
CA PRO A 312 11.95 31.58 -19.94
C PRO A 312 12.50 32.46 -21.08
N GLU A 313 11.84 33.57 -21.44
CA GLU A 313 12.35 34.54 -22.43
C GLU A 313 13.72 35.11 -22.04
N PHE A 314 13.97 35.22 -20.73
CA PHE A 314 15.23 35.71 -20.17
C PHE A 314 16.02 34.57 -19.52
N HIS A 315 15.73 33.31 -19.88
CA HIS A 315 16.29 32.12 -19.23
C HIS A 315 16.18 32.17 -17.70
N TYR A 316 15.08 32.69 -17.18
CA TYR A 316 14.86 32.95 -15.75
C TYR A 316 16.02 33.71 -15.07
N HIS A 317 16.68 34.61 -15.77
CA HIS A 317 17.46 35.66 -15.13
C HIS A 317 16.52 36.73 -14.59
N ARG A 318 16.84 37.25 -13.40
CA ARG A 318 16.06 38.29 -12.75
C ARG A 318 16.02 39.56 -13.61
N ARG A 319 14.83 40.02 -13.95
CA ARG A 319 14.54 41.29 -14.63
C ARG A 319 13.69 42.19 -13.75
N GLN A 320 13.76 43.49 -13.98
CA GLN A 320 12.87 44.46 -13.37
C GLN A 320 11.86 44.89 -14.43
N GLU A 321 10.72 44.21 -14.48
CA GLU A 321 9.67 44.43 -15.46
C GLU A 321 8.32 44.31 -14.76
N PRO A 322 7.38 45.25 -14.98
CA PRO A 322 6.05 45.17 -14.38
C PRO A 322 5.26 43.99 -14.95
N PRO A 323 4.41 43.34 -14.16
CA PRO A 323 3.48 42.34 -14.68
C PRO A 323 2.43 42.97 -15.61
N PRO A 324 1.75 42.18 -16.45
CA PRO A 324 0.58 42.62 -17.20
C PRO A 324 -0.47 43.27 -16.29
N SER A 325 -1.11 44.33 -16.78
CA SER A 325 -2.11 45.12 -16.05
C SER A 325 -3.23 44.28 -15.42
N GLU A 326 -3.60 43.19 -16.09
CA GLU A 326 -4.69 42.28 -15.76
C GLU A 326 -4.40 41.46 -14.50
N ILE A 327 -3.12 41.23 -14.18
CA ILE A 327 -2.72 40.45 -13.00
C ILE A 327 -2.16 41.31 -11.86
N ILE A 328 -1.92 42.62 -12.09
CA ILE A 328 -1.52 43.56 -11.02
C ILE A 328 -2.50 43.55 -9.83
N PRO A 329 -3.84 43.57 -10.04
CA PRO A 329 -4.80 43.55 -8.93
C PRO A 329 -4.66 42.33 -8.02
N LEU A 330 -4.22 41.18 -8.56
CA LEU A 330 -4.09 39.91 -7.82
C LEU A 330 -3.03 39.98 -6.71
N PHE A 331 -2.08 40.92 -6.77
CA PHE A 331 -1.15 41.17 -5.65
C PHE A 331 -1.84 41.76 -4.41
N SER A 332 -3.01 42.38 -4.59
CA SER A 332 -3.75 43.10 -3.54
C SER A 332 -5.04 42.41 -3.09
N GLU A 333 -5.43 41.30 -3.71
CA GLU A 333 -6.66 40.59 -3.37
C GLU A 333 -6.55 39.88 -2.00
N SER A 334 -7.23 40.47 -1.00
CA SER A 334 -7.56 39.77 0.24
C SER A 334 -8.75 38.84 -0.02
N ASN A 335 -8.51 37.53 -0.13
CA ASN A 335 -9.49 36.43 -0.25
C ASN A 335 -10.96 36.86 -0.12
N ASN A 336 -11.62 37.18 -1.23
CA ASN A 336 -13.08 37.23 -1.31
C ASN A 336 -13.51 36.29 -2.44
N PRO A 337 -14.30 35.23 -2.16
CA PRO A 337 -14.59 34.22 -3.16
C PRO A 337 -15.69 34.70 -4.10
N SER A 338 -15.32 35.47 -5.12
CA SER A 338 -16.17 35.71 -6.29
C SER A 338 -15.60 34.94 -7.48
N ASP A 339 -16.43 34.10 -8.12
CA ASP A 339 -16.38 33.32 -9.39
C ASP A 339 -15.06 32.76 -9.95
N TRP A 340 -13.89 33.29 -9.59
CA TRP A 340 -12.57 33.02 -10.15
C TRP A 340 -11.69 32.20 -9.21
N SER A 341 -12.08 32.08 -7.93
CA SER A 341 -11.31 31.39 -6.91
C SER A 341 -11.84 29.97 -6.69
N VAL A 342 -11.13 28.97 -7.21
CA VAL A 342 -11.26 27.59 -6.73
C VAL A 342 -9.98 27.26 -5.96
N ARG A 343 -10.09 27.16 -4.63
CA ARG A 343 -9.05 26.60 -3.74
C ARG A 343 -7.63 27.17 -3.92
N GLY A 344 -7.49 28.49 -4.07
CA GLY A 344 -6.18 29.17 -4.02
C GLY A 344 -5.45 29.33 -5.37
N PHE A 345 -6.12 29.03 -6.48
CA PHE A 345 -5.66 29.31 -7.84
C PHE A 345 -6.70 30.19 -8.54
N TYR A 346 -6.24 31.09 -9.41
CA TYR A 346 -7.08 31.96 -10.22
C TYR A 346 -6.94 31.58 -11.69
N LEU A 347 -8.06 31.31 -12.35
CA LEU A 347 -8.08 31.10 -13.79
C LEU A 347 -8.42 32.43 -14.46
N CYS A 348 -7.54 33.00 -15.27
CA CYS A 348 -7.81 34.23 -15.99
C CYS A 348 -7.48 34.11 -17.49
N ILE A 349 -8.10 34.95 -18.30
CA ILE A 349 -7.72 35.13 -19.70
C ILE A 349 -6.85 36.38 -19.73
N LEU A 350 -5.60 36.25 -20.19
CA LEU A 350 -4.73 37.41 -20.37
C LEU A 350 -5.14 38.12 -21.66
N GLU A 351 -5.78 39.29 -21.53
CA GLU A 351 -6.44 40.00 -22.63
C GLU A 351 -5.45 40.38 -23.75
N GLN A 352 -4.19 40.67 -23.42
CA GLN A 352 -3.14 40.97 -24.41
C GLN A 352 -2.81 39.80 -25.36
N GLU A 353 -3.04 38.55 -24.97
CA GLU A 353 -2.66 37.36 -25.76
C GLU A 353 -3.87 36.48 -26.15
N GLY A 354 -5.04 36.70 -25.56
CA GLY A 354 -6.25 35.90 -25.79
C GLY A 354 -6.15 34.45 -25.32
N LYS A 355 -5.19 34.16 -24.43
CA LYS A 355 -4.88 32.80 -23.95
C LYS A 355 -5.20 32.63 -22.46
N PRO A 356 -5.62 31.41 -22.05
CA PRO A 356 -5.87 31.12 -20.64
C PRO A 356 -4.57 31.04 -19.85
N ALA A 357 -4.60 31.58 -18.63
CA ALA A 357 -3.53 31.47 -17.66
C ALA A 357 -4.07 30.97 -16.32
N LEU A 358 -3.30 30.10 -15.68
CA LEU A 358 -3.48 29.71 -14.29
C LEU A 358 -2.51 30.54 -13.44
N VAL A 359 -3.06 31.32 -12.51
CA VAL A 359 -2.29 32.20 -11.63
C VAL A 359 -2.30 31.67 -10.20
N LEU A 360 -1.11 31.58 -9.63
CA LEU A 360 -0.83 31.04 -8.32
C LEU A 360 -0.23 32.11 -7.41
N HIS A 361 -0.80 32.29 -6.23
CA HIS A 361 -0.26 33.23 -5.25
C HIS A 361 0.94 32.64 -4.52
N LEU A 362 2.07 33.34 -4.56
CA LEU A 362 3.27 33.05 -3.77
C LEU A 362 3.22 33.93 -2.53
N ARG A 363 3.00 33.29 -1.38
CA ARG A 363 2.86 33.97 -0.09
C ARG A 363 4.17 33.91 0.69
N ASP A 364 4.45 34.99 1.39
CA ASP A 364 5.49 35.04 2.41
C ASP A 364 5.14 34.05 3.54
N ALA A 365 6.13 33.26 3.95
CA ALA A 365 5.92 32.17 4.89
C ALA A 365 5.65 32.64 6.33
N GLU A 366 6.06 33.85 6.71
CA GLU A 366 5.95 34.34 8.09
C GLU A 366 4.63 35.06 8.33
N ASN A 367 4.15 35.84 7.35
CA ASN A 367 2.96 36.69 7.51
C ASN A 367 1.81 36.36 6.54
N GLY A 368 2.02 35.44 5.58
CA GLY A 368 0.98 35.00 4.64
C GLY A 368 0.61 36.03 3.56
N ILE A 369 1.34 37.16 3.49
CA ILE A 369 1.12 38.23 2.51
C ILE A 369 1.56 37.74 1.13
N ILE A 370 0.75 38.05 0.11
CA ILE A 370 1.09 37.73 -1.28
C ILE A 370 2.25 38.63 -1.71
N ARG A 371 3.38 38.02 -2.03
CA ARG A 371 4.59 38.72 -2.50
C ARG A 371 4.93 38.38 -3.94
N GLY A 372 4.40 37.29 -4.47
CA GLY A 372 4.58 36.93 -5.86
C GLY A 372 3.38 36.26 -6.49
N LEU A 373 3.41 36.19 -7.81
CA LEU A 373 2.47 35.45 -8.64
C LEU A 373 3.27 34.51 -9.54
N ALA A 374 2.89 33.23 -9.56
CA ALA A 374 3.33 32.27 -10.57
C ALA A 374 2.24 32.16 -11.64
N VAL A 375 2.58 32.52 -12.89
CA VAL A 375 1.65 32.63 -14.01
C VAL A 375 1.97 31.54 -15.02
N PHE A 376 1.14 30.51 -15.07
CA PHE A 376 1.22 29.41 -16.02
C PHE A 376 0.38 29.76 -17.24
N ARG A 377 1.01 30.21 -18.33
CA ARG A 377 0.33 30.49 -19.60
C ARG A 377 0.12 29.20 -20.39
N LEU A 378 -1.12 28.97 -20.81
CA LEU A 378 -1.54 27.70 -21.39
C LEU A 378 -1.96 27.90 -22.84
N SER A 379 -1.60 26.95 -23.71
CA SER A 379 -1.98 26.96 -25.13
C SER A 379 -3.45 26.66 -25.37
N LYS A 380 -4.15 26.09 -24.37
CA LYS A 380 -5.60 25.84 -24.38
C LYS A 380 -6.16 25.75 -22.95
N ALA A 381 -7.47 25.94 -22.82
CA ALA A 381 -8.16 25.78 -21.55
C ALA A 381 -8.07 24.31 -21.08
N VAL A 382 -7.97 24.13 -19.77
CA VAL A 382 -7.89 22.83 -19.09
C VAL A 382 -9.04 22.72 -18.11
N ILE A 383 -9.67 21.54 -18.08
CA ILE A 383 -10.60 21.16 -17.03
C ILE A 383 -9.76 20.49 -15.96
N LEU A 384 -9.62 21.15 -14.81
CA LEU A 384 -8.81 20.70 -13.66
C LEU A 384 -9.59 19.71 -12.78
#